data_AF-A0A7C0UZQ5-F1
#
_entry.id   AF-A0A7C0UZQ5-F1
#
_cell.length_a   1.000
_cell.length_b   1.000
_cell.length_c   1.000
_cell.angle_alpha   90.00
_cell.angle_beta   90.00
_cell.angle_gamma   90.00
#
_symmetry.space_group_name_H-M   'P 1'
#
loop_
_entity.id
_entity.type
_entity.pdbx_description
1 polymer ?
#
loop_
_entity_poly.entity_id
_entity_poly.type
_entity_poly.pdbx_seq_one_letter_code
_entity_poly.pdbx_strand_id
1 'polypeptide(L)'
;SLTGKNLFEDDETLALAEKIASHISRYAEKASKKPETRLLSTIGSNLDVARRFAELDAEQYGWAKVKPAGGRENAYYTETTVIPSHVEVPFEKALNIEAQIRKNLGCEGLLPIQLPNKNVSAQTLASLTKKIIEHFHIGFFTYNRNLTYCRSCGKTHYGILQKCPECSSTNALTFFSRISTRYRALTPKNRVSLFVAKSRKAFYIDLPAA
;
A
#
# COMPACT_ATOMS: atom_id res chain seq x y z
N SER A 1 7.44 -10.95 -10.89
CA SER A 1 6.87 -10.26 -12.07
C SER A 1 6.85 -11.21 -13.26
N LEU A 2 5.79 -11.16 -14.08
CA LEU A 2 5.65 -11.96 -15.31
C LEU A 2 6.76 -11.66 -16.34
N THR A 3 7.24 -10.42 -16.39
CA THR A 3 8.30 -9.98 -17.31
C THR A 3 9.69 -10.00 -16.66
N GLY A 4 9.78 -10.39 -15.39
CA GLY A 4 11.01 -10.27 -14.59
C GLY A 4 11.34 -8.85 -14.12
N LYS A 5 10.68 -7.81 -14.63
CA LYS A 5 10.87 -6.39 -14.26
C LYS A 5 9.70 -5.85 -13.43
N ASN A 6 9.91 -4.79 -12.66
CA ASN A 6 8.84 -4.08 -11.94
C ASN A 6 8.09 -3.10 -12.86
N LEU A 7 6.88 -2.71 -12.44
CA LEU A 7 6.00 -1.81 -13.21
C LEU A 7 6.56 -0.40 -13.42
N PHE A 8 7.52 0.03 -12.60
CA PHE A 8 8.18 1.32 -12.70
C PHE A 8 9.53 1.26 -13.43
N GLU A 9 9.97 0.09 -13.88
CA GLU A 9 11.26 -0.11 -14.56
C GLU A 9 11.14 -0.09 -16.09
N ASP A 10 9.97 -0.40 -16.63
CA ASP A 10 9.81 -0.73 -18.04
C ASP A 10 8.37 -0.50 -18.53
N ASP A 11 8.24 0.25 -19.62
CA ASP A 11 6.92 0.67 -20.15
C ASP A 11 6.14 -0.52 -20.76
N GLU A 12 6.82 -1.51 -21.33
CA GLU A 12 6.16 -2.72 -21.84
C GLU A 12 5.54 -3.54 -20.70
N THR A 13 6.25 -3.62 -19.56
CA THR A 13 5.77 -4.27 -18.35
C THR A 13 4.54 -3.54 -17.77
N LEU A 14 4.53 -2.20 -17.79
CA LEU A 14 3.39 -1.40 -17.39
C LEU A 14 2.20 -1.59 -18.35
N ALA A 15 2.44 -1.57 -19.66
CA ALA A 15 1.42 -1.80 -20.68
C ALA A 15 0.80 -3.20 -20.59
N LEU A 16 1.60 -4.22 -20.25
CA LEU A 16 1.09 -5.56 -20.00
C LEU A 16 0.15 -5.58 -18.78
N ALA A 17 0.53 -4.91 -17.69
CA ALA A 17 -0.33 -4.81 -16.50
C ALA A 17 -1.63 -4.07 -16.79
N GLU A 18 -1.59 -2.99 -17.57
CA GLU A 18 -2.78 -2.28 -18.05
C GLU A 18 -3.68 -3.18 -18.89
N LYS A 19 -3.10 -3.95 -19.81
CA LYS A 19 -3.83 -4.92 -20.64
C LYS A 19 -4.52 -6.00 -19.79
N ILE A 20 -3.86 -6.51 -18.76
CA ILE A 20 -4.42 -7.48 -17.81
C ILE A 20 -5.59 -6.86 -17.04
N ALA A 21 -5.41 -5.68 -16.46
CA ALA A 21 -6.46 -4.98 -15.71
C ALA A 21 -7.69 -4.71 -16.58
N SER A 22 -7.49 -4.17 -17.79
CA SER A 22 -8.55 -3.94 -18.77
C SER A 22 -9.27 -5.23 -19.18
N HIS A 23 -8.54 -6.33 -19.34
CA HIS A 23 -9.14 -7.62 -19.69
C HIS A 23 -10.06 -8.15 -18.57
N ILE A 24 -9.62 -8.06 -17.31
CA ILE A 24 -10.40 -8.47 -16.15
C ILE A 24 -11.69 -7.63 -16.05
N SER A 25 -11.61 -6.31 -16.21
CA SER A 25 -12.77 -5.43 -16.16
C SER A 25 -13.77 -5.71 -17.26
N ARG A 26 -13.31 -5.88 -18.51
CA ARG A 26 -14.17 -6.26 -19.64
C ARG A 26 -14.85 -7.62 -19.42
N TYR A 27 -14.16 -8.57 -18.78
CA TYR A 27 -14.77 -9.84 -18.41
C TYR A 27 -15.88 -9.64 -17.37
N ALA A 28 -15.63 -8.85 -16.32
CA ALA A 28 -16.63 -8.54 -15.30
C ALA A 28 -17.88 -7.84 -15.89
N GLU A 29 -17.69 -6.88 -16.80
CA GLU A 29 -18.76 -6.20 -17.52
C GLU A 29 -19.59 -7.17 -18.37
N LYS A 30 -18.93 -8.07 -19.14
CA LYS A 30 -19.62 -9.09 -19.94
C LYS A 30 -20.41 -10.07 -19.07
N ALA A 31 -19.87 -10.45 -17.92
CA ALA A 31 -20.53 -11.34 -16.96
C ALA A 31 -21.70 -10.65 -16.23
N SER A 32 -21.70 -9.31 -16.15
CA SER A 32 -22.77 -8.50 -15.53
C SER A 32 -24.03 -8.37 -16.38
N LYS A 33 -24.13 -9.07 -17.53
CA LYS A 33 -25.30 -9.01 -18.43
C LYS A 33 -26.55 -9.73 -17.91
N LYS A 34 -26.45 -10.47 -16.79
CA LYS A 34 -27.64 -11.05 -16.13
C LYS A 34 -28.33 -9.94 -15.33
N PRO A 35 -29.67 -9.78 -15.44
CA PRO A 35 -30.41 -8.58 -15.00
C PRO A 35 -30.29 -8.22 -13.51
N GLU A 36 -29.68 -9.07 -12.69
CA GLU A 36 -29.60 -8.89 -11.23
C GLU A 36 -28.17 -8.88 -10.67
N THR A 37 -27.12 -8.91 -11.51
CA THR A 37 -25.74 -9.00 -11.01
C THR A 37 -24.84 -7.93 -11.62
N ARG A 38 -24.30 -7.06 -10.77
CA ARG A 38 -23.28 -6.07 -11.14
C ARG A 38 -21.93 -6.48 -10.56
N LEU A 39 -21.02 -6.91 -11.42
CA LEU A 39 -19.65 -7.26 -11.07
C LEU A 39 -18.72 -6.09 -11.37
N LEU A 40 -17.85 -5.77 -10.41
CA LEU A 40 -16.81 -4.76 -10.56
C LEU A 40 -15.45 -5.38 -10.25
N SER A 41 -14.45 -5.02 -11.04
CA SER A 41 -13.05 -5.31 -10.76
C SER A 41 -12.47 -4.28 -9.79
N THR A 42 -11.59 -4.71 -8.90
CA THR A 42 -10.88 -3.82 -7.97
C THR A 42 -9.55 -4.46 -7.54
N ILE A 43 -8.70 -3.67 -6.88
CA ILE A 43 -7.47 -4.17 -6.25
C ILE A 43 -7.83 -4.78 -4.90
N GLY A 44 -7.44 -6.04 -4.68
CA GLY A 44 -7.66 -6.73 -3.42
C GLY A 44 -6.88 -6.08 -2.28
N SER A 45 -7.55 -5.89 -1.13
CA SER A 45 -6.97 -5.27 0.07
C SER A 45 -7.07 -6.21 1.28
N ASN A 46 -6.31 -7.30 1.27
CA ASN A 46 -6.26 -8.25 2.38
C ASN A 46 -4.87 -8.89 2.48
N LEU A 47 -4.07 -8.42 3.44
CA LEU A 47 -2.72 -8.93 3.66
C LEU A 47 -2.69 -10.42 4.05
N ASP A 48 -3.69 -10.94 4.77
CA ASP A 48 -3.73 -12.36 5.15
C ASP A 48 -3.93 -13.26 3.92
N VAL A 49 -4.76 -12.84 2.97
CA VAL A 49 -4.94 -13.51 1.67
C VAL A 49 -3.66 -13.41 0.83
N ALA A 50 -3.07 -12.22 0.76
CA ALA A 50 -1.83 -12.01 -0.02
C ALA A 50 -0.65 -12.83 0.51
N ARG A 51 -0.53 -12.99 1.84
CA ARG A 51 0.41 -13.92 2.47
C ARG A 51 0.09 -15.37 2.10
N ARG A 52 -1.17 -15.80 2.29
CA ARG A 52 -1.58 -17.17 2.02
C ARG A 52 -1.32 -17.59 0.58
N PHE A 53 -1.56 -16.71 -0.40
CA PHE A 53 -1.24 -16.99 -1.81
C PHE A 53 0.27 -17.18 -2.03
N ALA A 54 1.10 -16.32 -1.43
CA ALA A 54 2.56 -16.47 -1.54
C ALA A 54 3.06 -17.79 -0.91
N GLU A 55 2.49 -18.20 0.23
CA GLU A 55 2.84 -19.45 0.91
C GLU A 55 2.43 -20.69 0.08
N LEU A 56 1.21 -20.71 -0.45
CA LEU A 56 0.70 -21.82 -1.27
C LEU A 56 1.46 -21.95 -2.59
N ASP A 57 1.76 -20.83 -3.25
CA ASP A 57 2.59 -20.85 -4.46
C ASP A 57 3.99 -21.38 -4.15
N ALA A 58 4.57 -21.01 -3.00
CA ALA A 58 5.89 -21.48 -2.62
C ALA A 58 5.90 -22.98 -2.26
N GLU A 59 4.81 -23.49 -1.68
CA GLU A 59 4.61 -24.93 -1.45
C GLU A 59 4.54 -25.70 -2.78
N GLN A 60 3.80 -25.18 -3.76
CA GLN A 60 3.59 -25.85 -5.05
C GLN A 60 4.81 -25.74 -6.00
N TYR A 61 5.44 -24.56 -6.08
CA TYR A 61 6.45 -24.25 -7.10
C TYR A 61 7.87 -24.08 -6.53
N GLY A 62 8.00 -24.03 -5.21
CA GLY A 62 9.26 -23.85 -4.50
C GLY A 62 9.71 -22.38 -4.38
N TRP A 63 10.38 -22.08 -3.26
CA TRP A 63 10.91 -20.74 -2.94
C TRP A 63 11.93 -20.18 -3.95
N ALA A 64 12.53 -21.02 -4.81
CA ALA A 64 13.45 -20.57 -5.84
C ALA A 64 12.74 -19.85 -7.01
N LYS A 65 11.45 -20.17 -7.25
CA LYS A 65 10.66 -19.61 -8.36
C LYS A 65 9.77 -18.46 -7.91
N VAL A 66 9.22 -18.56 -6.71
CA VAL A 66 8.28 -17.56 -6.17
C VAL A 66 9.05 -16.34 -5.67
N LYS A 67 8.58 -15.15 -6.03
CA LYS A 67 9.20 -13.86 -5.66
C LYS A 67 8.23 -12.99 -4.86
N PRO A 68 7.91 -13.34 -3.60
CA PRO A 68 7.04 -12.51 -2.77
C PRO A 68 7.83 -11.35 -2.17
N ALA A 69 7.11 -10.32 -1.74
CA ALA A 69 7.71 -9.28 -0.91
C ALA A 69 8.10 -9.86 0.47
N GLY A 70 9.10 -9.27 1.12
CA GLY A 70 9.51 -9.65 2.48
C GLY A 70 10.26 -10.98 2.64
N GLY A 71 10.58 -11.65 1.53
CA GLY A 71 11.32 -12.92 1.53
C GLY A 71 10.52 -14.09 2.13
N ARG A 72 11.18 -15.22 2.39
CA ARG A 72 10.52 -16.45 2.87
C ARG A 72 9.81 -16.27 4.22
N GLU A 73 10.40 -15.51 5.14
CA GLU A 73 9.88 -15.38 6.51
C GLU A 73 8.69 -14.42 6.62
N ASN A 74 8.63 -13.41 5.74
CA ASN A 74 7.56 -12.42 5.72
C ASN A 74 6.93 -12.35 4.33
N ALA A 75 6.66 -13.51 3.72
CA ALA A 75 6.19 -13.60 2.35
C ALA A 75 4.77 -13.01 2.21
N TYR A 76 4.60 -12.06 1.28
CA TYR A 76 3.28 -11.59 0.85
C TYR A 76 3.34 -11.04 -0.58
N TYR A 77 2.23 -11.10 -1.30
CA TYR A 77 2.06 -10.34 -2.54
C TYR A 77 1.59 -8.90 -2.26
N THR A 78 1.95 -7.98 -3.14
CA THR A 78 1.49 -6.58 -3.05
C THR A 78 -0.04 -6.54 -3.07
N GLU A 79 -0.62 -5.75 -2.18
CA GLU A 79 -2.05 -5.60 -1.96
C GLU A 79 -2.38 -4.12 -1.75
N THR A 80 -3.64 -3.72 -2.00
CA THR A 80 -4.14 -2.33 -1.94
C THR A 80 -3.51 -1.36 -2.96
N THR A 81 -2.22 -1.48 -3.25
CA THR A 81 -1.47 -0.70 -4.23
C THR A 81 -1.02 -1.58 -5.39
N VAL A 82 -0.68 -0.93 -6.50
CA VAL A 82 -0.06 -1.57 -7.65
C VAL A 82 1.46 -1.62 -7.44
N ILE A 83 2.03 -0.54 -6.89
CA ILE A 83 3.46 -0.47 -6.58
C ILE A 83 3.71 -1.10 -5.19
N PRO A 84 4.71 -1.99 -5.05
CA PRO A 84 5.07 -2.54 -3.76
C PRO A 84 5.48 -1.46 -2.77
N SER A 85 4.85 -1.45 -1.60
CA SER A 85 5.02 -0.39 -0.59
C SER A 85 6.42 -0.30 0.02
N HIS A 86 7.29 -1.30 -0.18
CA HIS A 86 8.67 -1.31 0.33
C HIS A 86 9.70 -0.76 -0.68
N VAL A 87 9.26 -0.43 -1.89
CA VAL A 87 10.12 0.11 -2.94
C VAL A 87 10.05 1.63 -2.96
N GLU A 88 11.16 2.24 -3.35
CA GLU A 88 11.30 3.68 -3.47
C GLU A 88 11.07 4.11 -4.92
N VAL A 89 10.04 4.92 -5.13
CA VAL A 89 9.67 5.46 -6.45
C VAL A 89 9.35 6.95 -6.26
N PRO A 90 9.77 7.83 -7.19
CA PRO A 90 9.38 9.24 -7.18
C PRO A 90 7.86 9.38 -7.10
N PHE A 91 7.37 10.30 -6.26
CA PHE A 91 5.94 10.38 -5.93
C PHE A 91 5.04 10.54 -7.16
N GLU A 92 5.38 11.44 -8.09
CA GLU A 92 4.57 11.64 -9.30
C GLU A 92 4.59 10.43 -10.23
N LYS A 93 5.78 9.80 -10.40
CA LYS A 93 5.90 8.57 -11.19
C LYS A 93 5.03 7.46 -10.60
N ALA A 94 5.03 7.34 -9.27
CA ALA A 94 4.21 6.35 -8.59
C ALA A 94 2.71 6.60 -8.76
N LEU A 95 2.26 7.84 -8.60
CA LEU A 95 0.86 8.21 -8.81
C LEU A 95 0.41 8.02 -10.27
N ASN A 96 1.28 8.32 -11.24
CA ASN A 96 0.97 8.10 -12.66
C ASN A 96 0.74 6.61 -12.96
N ILE A 97 1.59 5.72 -12.43
CA ILE A 97 1.42 4.27 -12.57
C ILE A 97 0.14 3.80 -11.89
N GLU A 98 -0.12 4.24 -10.65
CA GLU A 98 -1.35 3.90 -9.92
C GLU A 98 -2.59 4.38 -10.69
N ALA A 99 -2.61 5.61 -11.19
CA ALA A 99 -3.70 6.18 -11.98
C ALA A 99 -3.92 5.41 -13.30
N GLN A 100 -2.85 5.10 -14.02
CA GLN A 100 -2.91 4.36 -15.29
C GLN A 100 -3.51 2.96 -15.13
N ILE A 101 -3.23 2.27 -14.04
CA ILE A 101 -3.84 0.95 -13.80
C ILE A 101 -5.26 1.10 -13.25
N ARG A 102 -5.48 2.00 -12.29
CA ARG A 102 -6.79 2.15 -11.61
C ARG A 102 -7.89 2.65 -12.53
N LYS A 103 -7.59 3.50 -13.53
CA LYS A 103 -8.58 3.95 -14.53
C LYS A 103 -9.22 2.80 -15.32
N ASN A 104 -8.54 1.64 -15.37
CA ASN A 104 -9.02 0.44 -16.06
C ASN A 104 -9.85 -0.49 -15.17
N LEU A 105 -10.07 -0.16 -13.90
CA LEU A 105 -10.81 -0.98 -12.93
C LEU A 105 -12.24 -0.44 -12.73
N GLY A 106 -13.18 -1.33 -12.42
CA GLY A 106 -14.57 -0.95 -12.13
C GLY A 106 -14.75 -0.25 -10.78
N CYS A 107 -13.77 -0.37 -9.89
CA CYS A 107 -13.68 0.35 -8.62
C CYS A 107 -12.21 0.60 -8.25
N GLU A 108 -11.86 1.87 -8.01
CA GLU A 108 -10.47 2.31 -7.78
C GLU A 108 -9.79 1.60 -6.60
N GLY A 109 -10.53 1.28 -5.54
CA GLY A 109 -9.96 0.82 -4.27
C GLY A 109 -9.18 1.93 -3.54
N LEU A 110 -8.93 1.74 -2.24
CA LEU A 110 -8.23 2.76 -1.44
C LEU A 110 -6.75 2.85 -1.85
N LEU A 111 -6.25 4.05 -2.13
CA LEU A 111 -4.80 4.31 -2.28
C LEU A 111 -4.21 4.94 -1.00
N PRO A 112 -3.42 4.20 -0.19
CA PRO A 112 -2.70 4.77 0.94
C PRO A 112 -1.43 5.51 0.48
N ILE A 113 -1.34 6.80 0.81
CA ILE A 113 -0.18 7.66 0.55
C ILE A 113 0.60 7.81 1.85
N GLN A 114 1.78 7.20 1.93
CA GLN A 114 2.61 7.25 3.12
C GLN A 114 3.25 8.64 3.29
N LEU A 115 2.95 9.31 4.40
CA LEU A 115 3.55 10.57 4.80
C LEU A 115 4.86 10.36 5.58
N PRO A 116 5.75 11.36 5.63
CA PRO A 116 6.94 11.30 6.48
C PRO A 116 6.54 11.30 7.98
N ASN A 117 7.43 10.78 8.84
CA ASN A 117 7.25 10.75 10.30
C ASN A 117 7.48 12.13 10.96
N LYS A 118 6.99 13.20 10.35
CA LYS A 118 7.08 14.59 10.83
C LYS A 118 5.74 15.30 10.65
N ASN A 119 5.52 16.40 11.35
CA ASN A 119 4.34 17.22 11.10
C ASN A 119 4.34 17.72 9.65
N VAL A 120 3.16 17.71 9.04
CA VAL A 120 2.91 18.29 7.71
C VAL A 120 1.75 19.24 7.89
N SER A 121 1.89 20.48 7.41
CA SER A 121 0.86 21.51 7.60
C SER A 121 -0.43 21.15 6.86
N ALA A 122 -1.56 21.65 7.35
CA ALA A 122 -2.85 21.46 6.71
C ALA A 122 -2.86 22.04 5.29
N GLN A 123 -2.18 23.18 5.08
CA GLN A 123 -2.03 23.83 3.78
C GLN A 123 -1.29 22.93 2.79
N THR A 124 -0.17 22.32 3.21
CA THR A 124 0.58 21.39 2.38
C THR A 124 -0.25 20.16 2.01
N LEU A 125 -1.00 19.59 2.95
CA LEU A 125 -1.91 18.47 2.67
C LEU A 125 -3.05 18.87 1.72
N ALA A 126 -3.60 20.08 1.86
CA ALA A 126 -4.65 20.59 0.98
C ALA A 126 -4.13 20.78 -0.46
N SER A 127 -2.97 21.41 -0.64
CA SER A 127 -2.32 21.56 -1.94
C SER A 127 -1.99 20.21 -2.58
N LEU A 128 -1.51 19.25 -1.78
CA LEU A 128 -1.23 17.90 -2.24
C LEU A 128 -2.51 17.16 -2.67
N THR A 129 -3.58 17.29 -1.89
CA THR A 129 -4.89 16.70 -2.19
C THR A 129 -5.44 17.24 -3.51
N LYS A 130 -5.40 18.57 -3.68
CA LYS A 130 -5.78 19.24 -4.92
C LYS A 130 -4.98 18.72 -6.11
N LYS A 131 -3.64 18.63 -5.95
CA LYS A 131 -2.75 18.11 -6.99
C LYS A 131 -3.09 16.67 -7.39
N ILE A 132 -3.36 15.78 -6.43
CA ILE A 132 -3.71 14.38 -6.69
C ILE A 132 -5.00 14.28 -7.52
N ILE A 133 -6.03 15.03 -7.13
CA ILE A 133 -7.33 15.01 -7.81
C ILE A 133 -7.24 15.60 -9.22
N GLU A 134 -6.59 16.76 -9.36
CA GLU A 134 -6.56 17.51 -10.62
C GLU A 134 -5.61 16.90 -11.65
N HIS A 135 -4.43 16.42 -11.25
CA HIS A 135 -3.41 15.95 -12.19
C HIS A 135 -3.38 14.44 -12.38
N PHE A 136 -3.79 13.66 -11.37
CA PHE A 136 -3.72 12.19 -11.42
C PHE A 136 -5.10 11.53 -11.45
N HIS A 137 -6.17 12.29 -11.22
CA HIS A 137 -7.57 11.82 -11.24
C HIS A 137 -7.83 10.63 -10.32
N ILE A 138 -7.15 10.57 -9.17
CA ILE A 138 -7.37 9.52 -8.16
C ILE A 138 -8.36 10.07 -7.14
N GLY A 139 -9.55 9.47 -7.08
CA GLY A 139 -10.65 9.93 -6.22
C GLY A 139 -10.64 9.30 -4.83
N PHE A 140 -10.14 8.06 -4.68
CA PHE A 140 -10.19 7.34 -3.41
C PHE A 140 -8.81 7.05 -2.80
N PHE A 141 -8.27 8.02 -2.04
CA PHE A 141 -6.99 7.90 -1.36
C PHE A 141 -7.03 8.36 0.10
N THR A 142 -6.01 7.99 0.88
CA THR A 142 -5.84 8.44 2.26
C THR A 142 -4.38 8.69 2.58
N TYR A 143 -4.11 9.66 3.45
CA TYR A 143 -2.79 9.83 4.03
C TYR A 143 -2.55 8.81 5.14
N ASN A 144 -1.41 8.14 5.07
CA ASN A 144 -1.01 7.11 6.01
C ASN A 144 0.21 7.53 6.84
N ARG A 145 0.20 7.16 8.12
CA ARG A 145 1.32 7.30 9.04
C ARG A 145 1.42 6.08 9.93
N ASN A 146 2.62 5.78 10.39
CA ASN A 146 2.76 4.93 11.57
C ASN A 146 2.62 5.81 12.81
N LEU A 147 2.00 5.28 13.87
CA LEU A 147 1.80 5.98 15.12
C LEU A 147 2.36 5.15 16.27
N THR A 148 2.95 5.82 17.26
CA THR A 148 3.34 5.24 18.54
C THR A 148 2.56 5.94 19.64
N TYR A 149 1.73 5.19 20.36
CA TYR A 149 1.03 5.66 21.55
C TYR A 149 1.78 5.19 22.80
N CYS A 150 2.07 6.11 23.72
CA CYS A 150 2.71 5.79 24.99
C CYS A 150 1.66 5.69 26.10
N ARG A 151 1.50 4.50 26.69
CA ARG A 151 0.57 4.30 27.82
C ARG A 151 1.02 4.98 29.11
N SER A 152 2.32 5.23 29.29
CA SER A 152 2.84 5.87 30.51
C SER A 152 2.51 7.37 30.59
N CYS A 153 2.58 8.10 29.46
CA CYS A 153 2.33 9.55 29.43
C CYS A 153 1.09 9.95 28.62
N GLY A 154 0.40 9.00 27.99
CA GLY A 154 -0.81 9.24 27.20
C GLY A 154 -0.60 9.96 25.86
N LYS A 155 0.65 10.21 25.44
CA LYS A 155 0.97 10.95 24.22
C LYS A 155 1.11 10.04 22.99
N THR A 156 0.77 10.57 21.82
CA THR A 156 0.93 9.92 20.51
C THR A 156 2.01 10.61 19.70
N HIS A 157 2.88 9.82 19.07
CA HIS A 157 3.97 10.29 18.22
C HIS A 157 3.91 9.63 16.84
N TYR A 158 4.49 10.27 15.83
CA TYR A 158 4.61 9.67 14.50
C TYR A 158 5.77 8.68 14.43
N GLY A 159 5.61 7.67 13.58
CA GLY A 159 6.58 6.60 13.39
C GLY A 159 6.39 5.42 14.35
N ILE A 160 7.22 4.39 14.15
CA ILE A 160 7.39 3.26 15.07
C ILE A 160 8.66 3.55 15.88
N LEU A 161 8.48 4.07 17.09
CA LEU A 161 9.59 4.53 17.93
C LEU A 161 10.11 3.44 18.87
N GLN A 162 11.41 3.45 19.17
CA GLN A 162 12.00 2.54 20.16
C GLN A 162 11.79 3.03 21.60
N LYS A 163 11.59 4.34 21.78
CA LYS A 163 11.51 5.01 23.08
C LYS A 163 10.55 6.19 22.99
N CYS A 164 9.76 6.42 24.04
CA CYS A 164 8.93 7.62 24.14
C CYS A 164 9.82 8.86 24.28
N PRO A 165 9.67 9.88 23.42
CA PRO A 165 10.48 11.10 23.50
C PRO A 165 10.13 11.98 24.72
N GLU A 166 9.02 11.70 25.40
CA GLU A 166 8.49 12.54 26.49
C GLU A 166 8.83 11.98 27.88
N CYS A 167 8.56 10.69 28.10
CA CYS A 167 8.77 10.05 29.41
C CYS A 167 9.84 8.95 29.37
N SER A 168 10.53 8.78 28.25
CA SER A 168 11.58 7.77 28.07
C SER A 168 11.16 6.30 28.20
N SER A 169 9.85 6.02 28.35
CA SER A 169 9.33 4.65 28.45
C SER A 169 9.56 3.86 27.15
N THR A 170 10.00 2.61 27.29
CA THR A 170 10.20 1.64 26.20
C THR A 170 9.16 0.52 26.24
N ASN A 171 8.73 0.11 27.43
CA ASN A 171 7.81 -1.03 27.63
C ASN A 171 6.33 -0.65 27.48
N ALA A 172 5.98 0.63 27.59
CA ALA A 172 4.60 1.10 27.55
C ALA A 172 4.12 1.51 26.15
N LEU A 173 4.90 1.23 25.09
CA LEU A 173 4.61 1.68 23.72
C LEU A 173 3.65 0.72 23.00
N THR A 174 2.63 1.28 22.35
CA THR A 174 1.73 0.59 21.44
C THR A 174 1.86 1.21 20.06
N PHE A 175 2.10 0.39 19.04
CA PHE A 175 2.26 0.85 17.66
C PHE A 175 0.98 0.66 16.86
N PHE A 176 0.64 1.63 16.03
CA PHE A 176 -0.48 1.56 15.09
C PHE A 176 0.02 1.84 13.68
N SER A 177 -0.49 1.07 12.73
CA SER A 177 -0.28 1.32 11.31
C SER A 177 -1.51 0.90 10.53
N ARG A 178 -1.69 1.47 9.33
CA ARG A 178 -2.69 0.98 8.39
C ARG A 178 -2.18 -0.28 7.69
N ILE A 179 -2.85 -1.39 7.99
CA ILE A 179 -2.66 -2.67 7.30
C ILE A 179 -3.83 -2.84 6.34
N SER A 180 -3.54 -3.00 5.05
CA SER A 180 -4.51 -2.92 3.96
C SER A 180 -5.34 -1.62 4.06
N THR A 181 -6.63 -1.69 4.38
CA THR A 181 -7.51 -0.51 4.43
C THR A 181 -7.69 0.12 5.82
N ARG A 182 -7.25 -0.50 6.92
CA ARG A 182 -7.61 -0.06 8.29
C ARG A 182 -6.42 0.11 9.21
N TYR A 183 -6.51 1.09 10.11
CA TYR A 183 -5.57 1.20 11.23
C TYR A 183 -5.80 0.06 12.22
N ARG A 184 -4.70 -0.59 12.62
CA ARG A 184 -4.71 -1.65 13.62
C ARG A 184 -3.51 -1.49 14.54
N ALA A 185 -3.68 -1.90 15.79
CA ALA A 185 -2.54 -2.08 16.70
C ALA A 185 -1.65 -3.19 16.15
N LEU A 186 -0.35 -2.92 16.04
CA LEU A 186 0.63 -3.90 15.63
C LEU A 186 0.98 -4.77 16.82
N THR A 187 1.02 -6.08 16.59
CA THR A 187 1.41 -7.06 17.60
C THR A 187 2.65 -7.80 17.11
N PRO A 188 3.61 -8.13 18.00
CA PRO A 188 4.77 -8.95 17.61
C PRO A 188 4.39 -10.33 17.06
N LYS A 189 3.19 -10.83 17.40
CA LYS A 189 2.64 -12.09 16.88
C LYS A 189 2.33 -12.03 15.39
N ASN A 190 1.93 -10.87 14.85
CA ASN A 190 1.68 -10.68 13.42
C ASN A 190 2.91 -10.08 12.74
N ARG A 191 3.91 -10.94 12.50
CA ARG A 191 5.22 -10.57 11.94
C ARG A 191 5.10 -9.88 10.58
N VAL A 192 4.25 -10.39 9.69
CA VAL A 192 4.06 -9.82 8.35
C VAL A 192 3.47 -8.41 8.42
N SER A 193 2.47 -8.17 9.26
CA SER A 193 1.93 -6.82 9.47
C SER A 193 2.99 -5.85 10.02
N LEU A 194 3.81 -6.32 10.95
CA LEU A 194 4.91 -5.53 11.50
C LEU A 194 5.98 -5.24 10.44
N PHE A 195 6.32 -6.23 9.61
CA PHE A 195 7.24 -6.08 8.49
C PHE A 195 6.71 -5.04 7.51
N VAL A 196 5.48 -5.18 7.01
CA VAL A 196 4.84 -4.23 6.09
C VAL A 196 4.85 -2.81 6.66
N ALA A 197 4.49 -2.65 7.94
CA ALA A 197 4.46 -1.33 8.57
C ALA A 197 5.86 -0.68 8.66
N LYS A 198 6.91 -1.48 8.93
CA LYS A 198 8.29 -1.00 9.05
C LYS A 198 8.98 -0.81 7.71
N SER A 199 8.67 -1.65 6.73
CA SER A 199 9.29 -1.64 5.41
C SER A 199 8.65 -0.63 4.47
N ARG A 200 7.46 -0.11 4.80
CA ARG A 200 6.75 0.86 3.98
C ARG A 200 7.61 2.10 3.79
N LYS A 201 8.10 2.29 2.58
CA LYS A 201 8.74 3.51 2.17
C LYS A 201 7.65 4.52 1.84
N ALA A 202 7.91 5.78 2.21
CA ALA A 202 7.11 6.85 1.64
C ALA A 202 7.29 6.81 0.13
N PHE A 203 6.23 7.06 -0.64
CA PHE A 203 6.48 7.67 -1.94
C PHE A 203 7.40 8.86 -1.69
N TYR A 204 8.39 9.13 -2.53
CA TYR A 204 9.32 10.23 -2.27
C TYR A 204 8.54 11.56 -2.37
N ILE A 205 7.92 11.98 -1.27
CA ILE A 205 7.22 13.26 -1.15
C ILE A 205 8.23 14.19 -0.49
N ASP A 206 8.92 14.98 -1.32
CA ASP A 206 9.77 16.06 -0.84
C ASP A 206 8.86 17.18 -0.32
N LEU A 207 8.32 16.99 0.89
CA LEU A 207 7.51 18.00 1.56
C LEU A 207 8.45 18.90 2.36
N PRO A 208 8.41 20.23 2.14
CA PRO A 208 9.14 21.16 2.99
C PRO A 208 8.77 20.90 4.46
N ALA A 209 9.76 20.99 5.34
CA ALA A 209 9.47 20.99 6.76
C ALA A 209 8.59 22.21 7.07
N ALA A 210 7.56 22.00 7.89
CA ALA A 210 6.78 23.08 8.45
C ALA A 210 7.63 23.86 9.47
#